data_AF-A0A1M6MHS5-F1
#
_entry.id   AF-A0A1M6MHS5-F1
#
_cell.length_a   1.000
_cell.length_b   1.000
_cell.length_c   1.000
_cell.angle_alpha   90.00
_cell.angle_beta   90.00
_cell.angle_gamma   90.00
#
_symmetry.space_group_name_H-M   'P 1'
#
loop_
_entity.id
_entity.type
_entity.pdbx_description
1 polymer ?
#
loop_
_entity_poly.entity_id
_entity_poly.type
_entity_poly.pdbx_seq_one_letter_code
_entity_poly.pdbx_strand_id
1 'polypeptide(L)'
;VDIFLCPLLDIFPDMVHSYIIELKYAKYKDPESRVEELRREAVEQANRYADTDTVKRAVGNTRLHKIVVVYKGMEMRVCEEV
;
A
#
# COMPACT_ATOMS: atom_id res chain seq x y z
N VAL A 1 7.92 -0.19 3.19
CA VAL A 1 8.16 -1.58 2.75
C VAL A 1 6.86 -1.99 2.13
N ASP A 2 6.85 -2.20 0.83
CA ASP A 2 5.62 -2.46 0.11
C ASP A 2 5.26 -3.95 0.25
N ILE A 3 4.02 -4.22 0.62
CA ILE A 3 3.48 -5.58 0.69
C ILE A 3 2.50 -5.74 -0.45
N PHE A 4 2.84 -6.60 -1.42
CA PHE A 4 1.91 -6.99 -2.47
C PHE A 4 1.22 -8.30 -2.11
N LEU A 5 -0.09 -8.25 -1.90
CA LEU A 5 -0.96 -9.40 -1.77
C LEU A 5 -1.38 -9.85 -3.17
N CYS A 6 -0.47 -10.59 -3.81
CA CYS A 6 -0.67 -11.17 -5.13
C CYS A 6 -1.88 -12.13 -5.10
N PRO A 7 -2.84 -12.02 -6.04
CA PRO A 7 -3.98 -12.91 -6.07
C PRO A 7 -3.55 -14.31 -6.52
N LEU A 8 -4.08 -15.35 -5.87
CA LEU A 8 -3.73 -16.75 -6.15
C LEU A 8 -4.75 -17.38 -7.10
N LEU A 9 -4.84 -16.81 -8.31
CA LEU A 9 -5.90 -17.11 -9.29
C LEU A 9 -5.88 -18.56 -9.80
N ASP A 10 -4.73 -19.24 -9.74
CA ASP A 10 -4.63 -20.65 -10.14
C ASP A 10 -5.41 -21.59 -9.20
N ILE A 11 -5.60 -21.16 -7.94
CA ILE A 11 -6.31 -21.94 -6.91
C ILE A 11 -7.69 -21.33 -6.63
N PHE A 12 -7.80 -20.00 -6.66
CA PHE A 12 -9.01 -19.24 -6.38
C PHE A 12 -9.34 -18.33 -7.58
N PRO A 13 -9.89 -18.88 -8.67
CA PRO A 13 -10.11 -18.13 -9.92
C PRO A 13 -11.18 -17.04 -9.82
N ASP A 14 -12.00 -17.09 -8.78
CA ASP A 14 -13.07 -16.14 -8.47
C ASP A 14 -12.61 -14.97 -7.58
N MET A 15 -11.32 -14.89 -7.21
CA MET A 15 -10.81 -13.72 -6.51
C MET A 15 -11.04 -12.45 -7.32
N VAL A 16 -11.58 -11.44 -6.66
CA VAL A 16 -11.93 -10.15 -7.29
C VAL A 16 -10.94 -9.05 -6.92
N HIS A 17 -10.16 -9.23 -5.85
CA HIS A 17 -9.36 -8.16 -5.26
C HIS A 17 -7.91 -8.59 -5.04
N SER A 18 -7.00 -7.64 -5.24
CA SER A 18 -5.59 -7.72 -4.87
C SER A 18 -5.17 -6.40 -4.20
N TYR A 19 -4.08 -6.41 -3.45
CA TYR A 19 -3.70 -5.26 -2.62
C TYR A 19 -2.20 -4.98 -2.68
N ILE A 20 -1.84 -3.70 -2.80
CA ILE A 20 -0.56 -3.18 -2.34
C ILE A 20 -0.82 -2.43 -1.05
N ILE A 21 -0.02 -2.71 -0.02
CA ILE A 21 -0.05 -1.99 1.25
C ILE A 21 1.33 -1.37 1.45
N GLU A 22 1.40 -0.05 1.50
CA GLU A 22 2.63 0.66 1.85
C GLU A 22 2.56 1.20 3.27
N LEU A 23 3.54 0.78 4.08
CA LEU A 23 3.64 1.10 5.50
C LEU A 23 4.78 2.09 5.76
N LYS A 24 4.47 3.17 6.48
CA LYS A 24 5.45 4.14 7.00
C LYS A 24 5.31 4.32 8.51
N TYR A 25 6.40 4.73 9.13
CA TYR A 25 6.50 4.96 10.57
C TYR A 25 7.15 6.31 10.86
N ALA A 26 6.41 7.19 11.54
CA ALA A 26 6.92 8.35 12.23
C ALA A 26 7.27 7.99 13.69
N LYS A 27 8.28 8.65 14.24
CA LYS A 27 8.61 8.52 15.67
C LYS A 27 7.61 9.32 16.50
N TYR A 28 7.44 8.93 17.77
CA TYR A 28 6.53 9.61 18.70
C TYR A 28 6.80 11.12 18.81
N LYS A 29 8.08 11.51 18.78
CA LYS A 29 8.52 12.91 18.87
C LYS A 29 8.46 13.70 17.57
N ASP A 30 8.17 13.05 16.44
CA ASP A 30 8.15 13.74 15.16
C ASP A 30 6.91 14.66 15.08
N PRO A 31 7.01 15.81 14.40
CA PRO A 31 5.86 16.68 14.21
C PRO A 31 4.79 16.01 13.33
N GLU A 32 3.53 16.49 13.43
CA GLU A 32 2.44 16.00 12.56
C GLU A 32 2.74 16.24 11.07
N SER A 33 3.51 17.26 10.72
CA SER A 33 3.96 17.48 9.34
C SER A 33 4.74 16.28 8.77
N ARG A 34 5.47 15.54 9.61
CA ARG A 34 6.20 14.35 9.18
C ARG A 34 5.26 13.20 8.81
N VAL A 35 4.11 13.11 9.47
CA VAL A 35 3.07 12.12 9.12
C VAL A 35 2.53 12.40 7.71
N GLU A 36 2.28 13.66 7.39
CA GLU A 36 1.79 14.07 6.06
C GLU A 36 2.85 13.89 4.96
N GLU A 37 4.12 14.19 5.24
CA GLU A 37 5.22 13.89 4.32
C GLU A 37 5.31 12.38 4.03
N LEU A 38 5.30 11.55 5.08
CA LEU A 38 5.35 10.09 4.95
C LEU A 38 4.14 9.54 4.19
N ARG A 39 2.95 10.13 4.40
CA ARG A 39 1.75 9.78 3.64
C ARG A 39 1.97 10.02 2.15
N ARG A 40 2.46 11.20 1.74
CA ARG A 40 2.74 11.51 0.34
C ARG A 40 3.81 10.59 -0.26
N GLU A 41 4.90 10.37 0.46
CA GLU A 41 5.96 9.43 0.05
C GLU A 41 5.38 8.01 -0.17
N ALA A 42 4.49 7.56 0.72
CA ALA A 42 3.84 6.25 0.61
C ALA A 42 2.89 6.15 -0.59
N VAL A 43 2.09 7.20 -0.85
CA VAL A 43 1.22 7.25 -2.03
C VAL A 43 2.04 7.16 -3.31
N GLU A 44 3.10 7.95 -3.42
CA GLU A 44 3.99 7.90 -4.58
C GLU A 44 4.64 6.52 -4.75
N GLN A 45 5.09 5.91 -3.66
CA GLN A 45 5.72 4.60 -3.71
C GLN A 45 4.73 3.49 -4.10
N ALA A 46 3.53 3.48 -3.53
CA ALA A 46 2.47 2.53 -3.88
C ALA A 46 2.09 2.67 -5.36
N ASN A 47 1.97 3.88 -5.88
CA ASN A 47 1.72 4.14 -7.30
C ASN A 47 2.86 3.65 -8.19
N ARG A 48 4.11 3.99 -7.86
CA ARG A 48 5.29 3.52 -8.61
C ARG A 48 5.36 2.00 -8.64
N TYR A 49 5.07 1.33 -7.53
CA TYR A 49 5.12 -0.13 -7.47
C TYR A 49 3.98 -0.79 -8.26
N ALA A 50 2.77 -0.25 -8.16
CA ALA A 50 1.63 -0.67 -8.98
C ALA A 50 1.91 -0.55 -10.48
N ASP A 51 2.74 0.42 -10.87
CA ASP A 51 3.11 0.64 -12.26
C ASP A 51 4.17 -0.31 -12.83
N THR A 52 4.79 -1.14 -11.99
CA THR A 52 5.80 -2.12 -12.44
C THR A 52 5.18 -3.25 -13.26
N ASP A 53 5.94 -3.76 -14.24
CA ASP A 53 5.52 -4.90 -15.08
C ASP A 53 5.18 -6.14 -14.25
N THR A 54 5.91 -6.37 -13.15
CA THR A 54 5.68 -7.50 -12.25
C THR A 54 4.27 -7.45 -11.66
N VAL A 55 3.86 -6.29 -11.11
CA VAL A 55 2.51 -6.15 -10.53
C VAL A 55 1.46 -6.20 -11.63
N LYS A 56 1.64 -5.46 -12.74
CA LYS A 56 0.69 -5.41 -13.86
C LYS A 56 0.40 -6.80 -14.44
N ARG A 57 1.38 -7.70 -14.46
CA ARG A 57 1.18 -9.09 -14.91
C ARG A 57 0.55 -9.97 -13.83
N ALA A 58 0.86 -9.73 -12.57
CA ALA A 58 0.42 -10.56 -11.46
C ALA A 58 -1.02 -10.28 -10.99
N VAL A 59 -1.56 -9.07 -11.21
CA VAL A 59 -2.94 -8.71 -10.78
C VAL A 59 -4.04 -9.47 -11.52
N GLY A 60 -3.75 -9.99 -12.72
CA GLY A 60 -4.70 -10.75 -13.53
C GLY A 60 -5.99 -9.99 -13.79
N ASN A 61 -7.13 -10.58 -13.42
CA ASN A 61 -8.48 -10.00 -13.54
C ASN A 61 -8.96 -9.26 -12.28
N THR A 62 -8.14 -9.19 -11.23
CA THR A 62 -8.54 -8.56 -9.96
C THR A 62 -8.48 -7.04 -10.03
N ARG A 63 -9.31 -6.38 -9.22
CA ARG A 63 -9.13 -4.96 -8.88
C ARG A 63 -7.97 -4.83 -7.90
N LEU A 64 -6.92 -4.12 -8.32
CA LEU A 64 -5.82 -3.74 -7.44
C LEU A 64 -6.22 -2.55 -6.56
N HIS A 65 -6.15 -2.74 -5.25
CA HIS A 65 -6.29 -1.69 -4.25
C HIS A 65 -4.90 -1.27 -3.75
N LYS A 66 -4.67 0.02 -3.56
CA LYS A 66 -3.45 0.55 -2.95
C LYS A 66 -3.80 1.18 -1.62
N ILE A 67 -3.33 0.62 -0.53
CA ILE A 67 -3.59 1.10 0.83
C ILE A 67 -2.32 1.74 1.38
N VAL A 68 -2.43 2.96 1.87
CA VAL A 68 -1.36 3.67 2.56
C VAL A 68 -1.66 3.72 4.03
N VAL A 69 -0.69 3.31 4.84
CA VAL A 69 -0.79 3.34 6.30
C VAL A 69 0.43 4.04 6.90
N VAL A 70 0.18 5.04 7.74
CA VAL A 70 1.24 5.74 8.48
C VAL A 70 0.99 5.59 9.97
N TYR A 71 1.94 4.98 10.67
CA TYR A 71 1.96 4.91 12.12
C TYR A 71 2.80 6.06 12.70
N LYS A 72 2.39 6.56 13.86
CA LYS A 72 3.22 7.41 14.72
C LYS A 72 3.32 6.75 16.09
N GLY A 73 4.49 6.20 16.41
CA GLY A 73 4.60 5.29 17.56
C GLY A 73 3.70 4.07 17.37
N MET A 74 2.68 3.92 18.23
CA MET A 74 1.71 2.81 18.15
C MET A 74 0.36 3.22 17.54
N GLU A 75 0.18 4.49 17.19
CA GLU A 75 -1.09 5.00 16.68
C GLU A 75 -1.09 5.04 15.15
N MET A 76 -2.12 4.48 14.54
CA MET A 76 -2.35 4.55 13.10
C MET A 76 -2.97 5.90 12.77
N ARG A 77 -2.14 6.82 12.28
CA ARG A 77 -2.53 8.20 11.97
C ARG A 77 -3.19 8.33 10.61
N VAL A 78 -2.77 7.50 9.65
CA VAL A 78 -3.31 7.44 8.29
C VAL A 78 -3.61 6.00 7.94
N CYS A 79 -4.77 5.75 7.34
CA CYS A 79 -5.17 4.48 6.74
C CYS A 79 -6.22 4.78 5.67
N GLU A 80 -5.82 4.74 4.40
CA GLU A 80 -6.69 5.10 3.27
C GLU A 80 -6.34 4.31 2.01
N GLU A 81 -7.32 4.15 1.11
CA GLU A 81 -7.11 3.65 -0.25
C GLU A 81 -6.84 4.84 -1.19
N VAL A 82 -5.85 4.70 -2.09
CA VAL A 82 -5.36 5.74 -3.02
C VAL A 82 -5.23 5.27 -4.46
#